data_AF-A0A9P6IT35-F1
#
_entry.id   AF-A0A9P6IT35-F1
#
_cell.length_a   1.000
_cell.length_b   1.000
_cell.length_c   1.000
_cell.angle_alpha   90.00
_cell.angle_beta   90.00
_cell.angle_gamma   90.00
#
_symmetry.space_group_name_H-M   'P 1'
#
loop_
_entity.id
_entity.type
_entity.pdbx_description
1 polymer ?
#
loop_
_entity_poly.entity_id
_entity_poly.type
_entity_poly.pdbx_seq_one_letter_code
_entity_poly.pdbx_strand_id
1 'polypeptide(L)'
;YVKKVIDSTRSGGILVNDTLMHVIEGSLPFGGIGPSGMGNYHGKHSFNAFTHERATMLKTLNPIIETALHVRYAPYTSGKMKLAKMVLETVPRFKKGLISKHLKWIVIAIIFGIGYKGLA
;
A
#
# COMPACT_ATOMS: atom_id res chain seq x y z
N TYR A 1 18.72 0.99 -22.07
CA TYR A 1 17.75 1.85 -22.78
C TYR A 1 16.32 1.40 -22.54
N VAL A 2 15.95 0.14 -22.83
CA VAL A 2 14.59 -0.42 -22.64
C VAL A 2 13.95 -0.05 -21.30
N LYS A 3 14.64 -0.32 -20.18
CA LYS A 3 14.14 0.02 -18.84
C LYS A 3 13.76 1.50 -18.68
N LYS A 4 14.58 2.41 -19.20
CA LYS A 4 14.30 3.85 -19.13
C LYS A 4 12.99 4.20 -19.82
N VAL A 5 12.71 3.62 -20.99
CA VAL A 5 11.47 3.86 -21.74
C VAL A 5 10.25 3.32 -21.00
N ILE A 6 10.34 2.10 -20.45
CA ILE A 6 9.27 1.50 -19.65
C ILE A 6 8.97 2.36 -18.42
N ASP A 7 10.01 2.78 -17.69
CA ASP A 7 9.85 3.55 -16.45
C ASP A 7 9.40 5.00 -16.71
N SER A 8 9.65 5.57 -17.90
CA SER A 8 9.33 6.97 -18.21
C SER A 8 8.06 7.17 -19.04
N THR A 9 7.38 6.10 -19.45
CA THR A 9 6.17 6.18 -20.29
C THR A 9 5.00 5.44 -19.66
N ARG A 10 3.78 5.80 -20.07
CA ARG A 10 2.55 5.14 -19.60
C ARG A 10 1.71 4.74 -20.80
N SER A 11 1.46 3.45 -20.96
CA SER A 11 0.69 2.86 -22.07
C SER A 11 -0.21 1.73 -21.58
N GLY A 12 -1.13 1.26 -22.45
CA GLY A 12 -1.96 0.08 -22.18
C GLY A 12 -1.18 -1.24 -22.20
N GLY A 13 -0.15 -1.33 -23.04
CA GLY A 13 0.79 -2.45 -23.12
C GLY A 13 2.14 -2.01 -23.69
N ILE A 14 3.18 -2.79 -23.41
CA ILE A 14 4.52 -2.62 -24.00
C ILE A 14 5.01 -4.01 -24.40
N LEU A 15 5.56 -4.09 -25.61
CA LEU A 15 6.25 -5.27 -26.12
C LEU A 15 7.66 -4.85 -26.53
N VAL A 16 8.67 -5.64 -26.13
CA VAL A 16 10.08 -5.35 -26.43
C VAL A 16 10.53 -6.33 -27.50
N ASN A 17 11.20 -5.82 -28.54
CA ASN A 17 11.73 -6.58 -29.68
C ASN A 17 10.69 -7.20 -30.61
N ASP A 18 9.40 -6.86 -30.48
CA ASP A 18 8.35 -7.32 -31.38
C ASP A 18 7.15 -6.35 -31.36
N THR A 19 6.19 -6.56 -32.26
CA THR A 19 4.95 -5.79 -32.38
C THR A 19 3.74 -6.72 -32.43
N LEU A 20 2.59 -6.28 -31.94
CA LEU A 20 1.29 -6.97 -31.98
C LEU A 20 1.18 -8.34 -31.26
N MET A 21 2.26 -9.08 -31.02
CA MET A 21 2.19 -10.43 -30.44
C MET A 21 1.54 -10.49 -29.05
N HIS A 22 1.61 -9.40 -28.28
CA HIS A 22 0.94 -9.28 -26.97
C HIS A 22 -0.60 -9.34 -27.05
N VAL A 23 -1.19 -9.21 -28.25
CA VAL A 23 -2.64 -9.37 -28.49
C VAL A 23 -3.03 -10.85 -28.53
N ILE A 24 -2.13 -11.74 -28.94
CA ILE A 24 -2.43 -13.17 -29.09
C ILE A 24 -2.34 -13.88 -27.72
N GLU A 25 -1.52 -13.38 -26.82
CA GLU A 25 -1.33 -13.95 -25.49
C GLU A 25 -2.58 -13.73 -24.61
N GLY A 26 -3.43 -14.75 -24.51
CA GLY A 26 -4.71 -14.69 -23.80
C GLY A 26 -4.60 -14.56 -22.28
N SER A 27 -3.42 -14.77 -21.68
CA SER A 27 -3.18 -14.55 -20.24
C SER A 27 -2.91 -13.08 -19.89
N LEU A 28 -2.46 -12.27 -20.86
CA LEU A 28 -2.17 -10.86 -20.66
C LEU A 28 -3.47 -10.04 -20.75
N PRO A 29 -3.67 -9.05 -19.85
CA PRO A 29 -4.79 -8.13 -19.97
C PRO A 29 -4.57 -7.21 -21.16
N PHE A 30 -5.51 -7.19 -22.11
CA PHE A 30 -5.51 -6.26 -23.23
C PHE A 30 -6.47 -5.11 -22.96
N GLY A 31 -5.96 -3.88 -22.96
CA GLY A 31 -6.73 -2.69 -22.61
C GLY A 31 -5.92 -1.40 -22.76
N GLY A 32 -6.62 -0.27 -22.74
CA GLY A 32 -6.05 1.08 -22.86
C GLY A 32 -5.96 1.81 -21.53
N ILE A 33 -5.28 2.96 -21.53
CA ILE A 33 -5.25 3.88 -20.39
C ILE A 33 -5.32 5.35 -20.85
N GLY A 34 -6.26 6.11 -20.29
CA GLY A 34 -6.49 7.52 -20.65
C GLY A 34 -7.27 7.64 -21.97
N PRO A 35 -6.85 8.50 -22.92
CA PRO A 35 -7.55 8.63 -24.21
C PRO A 35 -7.61 7.35 -25.05
N SER A 36 -6.74 6.37 -24.76
CA SER A 36 -6.72 5.06 -25.42
C SER A 36 -7.74 4.07 -24.86
N GLY A 37 -8.40 4.37 -23.74
CA GLY A 37 -9.45 3.53 -23.14
C GLY A 37 -9.33 3.35 -21.63
N MET A 38 -10.21 2.49 -21.10
CA MET A 38 -10.23 2.06 -19.69
C MET A 38 -10.72 0.61 -19.61
N GLY A 39 -10.31 -0.10 -18.55
CA GLY A 39 -10.60 -1.52 -18.37
C GLY A 39 -9.69 -2.40 -19.22
N ASN A 40 -9.90 -3.70 -19.13
CA ASN A 40 -9.17 -4.71 -19.91
C ASN A 40 -10.01 -5.97 -20.08
N TYR A 41 -9.60 -6.81 -21.02
CA TYR A 41 -10.16 -8.12 -21.28
C TYR A 41 -9.04 -9.08 -21.74
N HIS A 42 -9.42 -10.25 -22.26
CA HIS A 42 -8.65 -11.49 -22.52
C HIS A 42 -8.73 -12.51 -21.39
N GLY A 43 -8.94 -13.78 -21.75
CA GLY A 43 -8.96 -14.92 -20.84
C GLY A 43 -9.78 -14.66 -19.57
N LYS A 44 -9.12 -14.78 -18.41
CA LYS A 44 -9.72 -14.51 -17.09
C LYS A 44 -10.17 -13.04 -16.94
N HIS A 45 -9.45 -12.09 -17.53
CA HIS A 45 -9.78 -10.66 -17.43
C HIS A 45 -11.10 -10.37 -18.13
N SER A 46 -11.43 -11.03 -19.24
CA SER A 46 -12.77 -10.95 -19.85
C SER A 46 -13.85 -11.43 -18.90
N PHE A 47 -13.66 -12.58 -18.25
CA PHE A 47 -14.64 -13.09 -17.28
C PHE A 47 -14.85 -12.08 -16.15
N ASN A 48 -13.77 -11.55 -15.57
CA ASN A 48 -13.83 -10.53 -14.52
C ASN A 48 -14.50 -9.23 -15.01
N ALA A 49 -14.24 -8.80 -16.25
CA ALA A 49 -14.81 -7.57 -16.81
C ALA A 49 -16.34 -7.64 -16.99
N PHE A 50 -16.87 -8.84 -17.26
CA PHE A 50 -18.31 -9.07 -17.46
C PHE A 50 -19.00 -9.76 -16.28
N THR A 51 -18.30 -9.93 -15.16
CA THR A 51 -18.84 -10.55 -13.95
C THR A 51 -18.94 -9.54 -12.82
N HIS A 52 -20.02 -9.63 -12.04
CA HIS A 52 -20.15 -8.89 -10.80
C HIS A 52 -19.55 -9.70 -9.63
N GLU A 53 -18.42 -9.25 -9.09
CA GLU A 53 -17.82 -9.84 -7.88
C GLU A 53 -18.65 -9.46 -6.64
N ARG A 54 -19.62 -10.30 -6.30
CA ARG A 54 -20.51 -10.09 -5.15
C ARG A 54 -19.79 -10.40 -3.84
N ALA A 55 -19.53 -9.38 -3.03
CA ALA A 55 -19.02 -9.56 -1.67
C ALA A 55 -20.08 -10.21 -0.76
N THR A 56 -19.72 -11.32 -0.11
CA THR A 56 -20.56 -12.02 0.88
C THR A 56 -19.79 -12.25 2.17
N MET A 57 -20.40 -11.96 3.31
CA MET A 57 -19.84 -12.21 4.64
C MET A 57 -20.81 -13.05 5.46
N LEU A 58 -20.32 -14.17 6.00
CA LEU A 58 -21.04 -14.98 6.98
C LEU A 58 -20.46 -14.69 8.36
N LYS A 59 -21.26 -14.07 9.24
CA LYS A 59 -20.87 -13.76 10.62
C LYS A 59 -21.40 -14.86 11.55
N THR A 60 -20.51 -15.50 12.29
CA THR A 60 -20.87 -16.48 13.33
C THR A 60 -21.47 -15.76 14.55
N LEU A 61 -22.53 -16.33 15.12
CA LEU A 61 -23.21 -15.84 16.33
C LEU A 61 -22.57 -16.31 17.64
N ASN A 62 -21.25 -16.53 17.65
CA ASN A 62 -20.58 -17.00 18.86
C ASN A 62 -20.68 -15.91 19.95
N PRO A 63 -21.27 -16.21 21.13
CA PRO A 63 -21.46 -15.23 22.19
C PRO A 63 -20.17 -14.58 22.67
N ILE A 64 -19.05 -15.31 22.64
CA ILE A 64 -17.72 -14.82 23.03
C ILE A 64 -17.24 -13.74 22.04
N ILE A 65 -17.43 -14.00 20.74
CA ILE A 65 -17.03 -13.08 19.66
C ILE A 65 -17.94 -11.85 19.66
N GLU A 66 -19.26 -12.03 19.84
CA GLU A 66 -20.17 -10.90 19.98
C GLU A 66 -19.81 -10.05 21.21
N THR A 67 -19.38 -10.72 22.30
CA THR A 67 -18.98 -10.03 23.50
C THR A 67 -17.70 -9.20 23.31
N ALA A 68 -16.72 -9.74 22.59
CA ALA A 68 -15.51 -9.00 22.23
C ALA A 68 -15.81 -7.79 21.33
N LEU A 69 -16.85 -7.87 20.49
CA LEU A 69 -17.25 -6.83 19.57
C LEU A 69 -18.24 -5.80 20.17
N HIS A 70 -18.48 -5.84 21.48
CA HIS A 70 -19.31 -4.85 22.20
C HIS A 70 -18.84 -3.40 22.07
N VAL A 71 -17.59 -3.17 21.63
CA VAL A 71 -17.08 -1.83 21.34
C VAL A 71 -17.88 -1.13 20.23
N ARG A 72 -18.52 -1.89 19.33
CA ARG A 72 -19.37 -1.37 18.25
C ARG A 72 -20.74 -0.88 18.73
N TYR A 73 -21.19 -1.33 19.89
CA TYR A 73 -22.52 -1.00 20.43
C TYR A 73 -22.43 0.15 21.44
N ALA A 74 -23.43 1.03 21.41
CA ALA A 74 -23.60 2.10 22.39
C ALA A 74 -23.86 1.55 23.81
N PRO A 75 -23.55 2.30 24.88
CA PRO A 75 -22.92 3.63 24.91
C PRO A 75 -21.40 3.58 24.72
N TYR A 76 -20.86 4.58 24.03
CA TYR A 76 -19.44 4.72 23.73
C TYR A 76 -18.68 5.43 24.87
N THR A 77 -18.34 4.68 25.92
CA THR A 77 -17.53 5.19 27.04
C THR A 77 -16.11 5.54 26.59
N SER A 78 -15.46 6.48 27.26
CA SER A 78 -14.05 6.88 27.01
C SER A 78 -13.08 5.69 26.94
N GLY A 79 -13.28 4.66 27.78
CA GLY A 79 -12.51 3.42 27.75
C GLY A 79 -12.72 2.59 26.48
N LYS A 80 -13.97 2.35 26.07
CA LYS A 80 -14.31 1.67 24.81
C LYS A 80 -13.75 2.41 23.61
N MET A 81 -13.83 3.75 23.61
CA MET A 81 -13.28 4.58 22.54
C MET A 81 -11.76 4.58 22.50
N LYS A 82 -11.07 4.53 23.65
CA LYS A 82 -9.62 4.37 23.72
C LYS A 82 -9.18 3.02 23.14
N LEU A 83 -9.92 1.95 23.44
CA LEU A 83 -9.70 0.62 22.87
C LEU A 83 -9.98 0.60 21.36
N ALA A 84 -11.10 1.18 20.92
CA ALA A 84 -11.45 1.29 19.51
C ALA A 84 -10.38 2.04 18.71
N LYS A 85 -9.88 3.16 19.24
CA LYS A 85 -8.77 3.90 18.62
C LYS A 85 -7.50 3.07 18.54
N MET A 86 -7.16 2.34 19.60
CA MET A 86 -5.98 1.46 19.58
C MET A 86 -6.08 0.36 18.51
N VAL A 87 -7.28 -0.18 18.27
CA VAL A 87 -7.52 -1.26 17.30
C VAL A 87 -7.71 -0.75 15.87
N LEU A 88 -8.37 0.40 15.67
CA LEU A 88 -8.66 0.97 14.34
C LEU A 88 -7.53 1.86 13.84
N GLU A 89 -6.83 2.56 14.73
CA GLU A 89 -5.64 3.34 14.39
C GLU A 89 -4.41 2.41 14.45
N THR A 90 -4.35 1.41 13.56
CA THR A 90 -3.17 0.54 13.40
C THR A 90 -1.96 1.23 12.77
N VAL A 91 -2.02 2.55 12.57
CA VAL A 91 -0.83 3.35 12.32
C VAL A 91 -0.22 3.75 13.66
N PRO A 92 0.92 3.18 14.10
CA PRO A 92 1.72 3.88 15.08
C PRO A 92 2.01 5.25 14.46
N ARG A 93 1.48 6.33 15.07
CA ARG A 93 1.98 7.68 14.80
C ARG A 93 3.41 7.70 15.33
N PHE A 94 4.35 7.17 14.53
CA PHE A 94 5.74 7.51 14.69
C PHE A 94 5.79 9.03 14.55
N LYS A 95 5.95 9.73 15.67
CA LYS A 95 6.30 11.14 15.65
C LYS A 95 7.65 11.22 14.92
N LYS A 96 7.61 11.46 13.61
CA LYS A 96 8.75 11.90 12.79
C LYS A 96 9.27 13.19 13.42
N GLY A 97 10.14 13.10 14.42
CA GLY A 97 10.67 14.30 15.07
C GLY A 97 11.38 14.14 16.40
N LEU A 98 11.28 13.00 17.10
CA LEU A 98 11.98 12.86 18.39
C LEU A 98 13.43 12.39 18.23
N ILE A 99 13.70 11.51 17.26
CA ILE A 99 15.04 10.97 17.02
C ILE A 99 15.91 11.95 16.20
N SER A 100 15.31 12.79 15.34
CA SER A 100 16.08 13.72 14.48
C SER A 100 16.69 14.90 15.23
N LYS A 101 16.14 15.30 16.38
CA LYS A 101 16.66 16.44 17.16
C LYS A 101 17.98 16.13 17.86
N HIS A 102 18.13 14.92 18.38
CA HIS A 102 19.33 14.54 19.14
C HIS A 102 20.39 13.86 18.28
N LEU A 103 20.01 13.22 17.16
CA LEU A 103 20.96 12.58 16.24
C LEU A 103 21.93 13.59 15.61
N LYS A 104 21.49 14.82 15.32
CA LYS A 104 22.37 15.90 14.82
C LYS A 104 23.50 16.22 15.81
N TRP A 105 23.20 16.31 17.10
CA TRP A 105 24.20 16.59 18.14
C TRP A 105 25.17 15.42 18.35
N ILE A 106 24.68 14.17 18.24
CA ILE A 106 25.54 12.98 18.33
C ILE A 106 26.52 12.93 17.15
N VAL A 107 26.06 13.18 15.93
CA VAL A 107 26.94 13.23 14.74
C VAL A 107 27.96 14.37 14.85
N ILE A 108 27.55 15.56 15.32
CA ILE A 108 28.46 16.69 15.57
C ILE A 108 29.50 16.33 16.64
N ALA A 109 29.10 15.69 17.75
CA ALA A 109 30.01 15.30 18.82
C ALA A 109 31.03 14.25 18.37
N ILE A 110 30.65 13.30 17.51
CA ILE A 110 31.57 12.30 16.94
C ILE A 110 32.58 12.97 15.99
N ILE A 111 32.11 13.88 15.12
CA ILE A 111 33.00 14.60 14.19
C ILE A 111 34.00 15.46 14.96
N PHE A 112 33.57 16.20 15.98
CA PHE A 112 34.47 17.01 16.81
C PHE A 112 35.38 16.15 17.70
N GLY A 113 34.87 15.06 18.28
CA GLY A 113 35.66 14.16 19.14
C GLY A 113 36.78 13.43 18.41
N ILE A 114 36.57 13.07 17.14
CA ILE A 114 37.62 12.47 16.29
C ILE A 114 38.63 13.53 15.83
N GLY A 115 38.18 14.76 15.53
CA GLY A 115 39.06 15.85 15.09
C GLY A 115 40.02 16.38 16.17
N TYR A 116 39.63 16.36 17.44
CA TYR A 116 40.49 16.86 18.54
C TYR A 116 41.68 15.96 18.88
N LYS A 117 41.63 14.65 18.56
CA LYS A 117 42.75 13.73 18.82
C LYS A 117 43.85 13.76 17.75
N GLY A 118 43.65 14.46 16.63
CA GLY A 118 44.61 14.54 15.53
C GLY A 118 45.48 15.80 15.50
N LEU A 119 45.38 16.68 16.51
CA LEU A 119 46.06 17.98 16.53
C LEU A 119 46.86 18.28 17.82
N ALA A 120 47.18 17.26 18.62
CA ALA A 120 48.09 17.33 19.76
C ALA A 120 49.27 16.39 19.56
#